data_AF-A0A0C3HKY1-F1
#
_entry.id   AF-A0A0C3HKY1-F1
#
_cell.length_a   1.000
_cell.length_b   1.000
_cell.length_c   1.000
_cell.angle_alpha   90.00
_cell.angle_beta   90.00
_cell.angle_gamma   90.00
#
_symmetry.space_group_name_H-M   'P 1'
#
loop_
_entity.id
_entity.type
_entity.pdbx_description
1 polymer ?
#
loop_
_entity_poly.entity_id
_entity_poly.type
_entity_poly.pdbx_seq_one_letter_code
_entity_poly.pdbx_strand_id
1 'polypeptide(L)'
;MEFRQDVTDSNTLLCIASWESLADHDDLDIRGIVPRVLKKLLKRYEARDACYMYIDVRKVDVACDILEVDVFNVKEAEKAAFQKEIDYRPDLVGAWHTVIPVPPLPKVMPTDPTELAIIEAQKMGAERNLRNFTPATWVTFSTPGTENLFTEFRVAVNGLVDEKKTRKYRKFLSG
;
A
#
# COMPACT_ATOMS: atom_id res chain seq x y z
N MET A 1 12.14 -2.99 4.12
CA MET A 1 11.53 -2.65 2.81
C MET A 1 11.72 -3.85 1.91
N GLU A 2 10.68 -4.26 1.21
CA GLU A 2 10.72 -5.41 0.29
C GLU A 2 10.16 -5.04 -1.08
N PHE A 3 10.78 -5.59 -2.13
CA PHE A 3 10.23 -5.52 -3.48
C PHE A 3 9.75 -6.90 -3.92
N ARG A 4 8.52 -6.93 -4.40
CA ARG A 4 7.87 -8.13 -4.89
C ARG A 4 7.36 -7.90 -6.30
N GLN A 5 7.39 -8.93 -7.13
CA GLN A 5 6.90 -8.87 -8.51
C GLN A 5 5.56 -9.59 -8.59
N ASP A 6 4.61 -9.01 -9.31
CA ASP A 6 3.32 -9.67 -9.56
C ASP A 6 3.56 -10.98 -10.33
N VAL A 7 2.88 -12.05 -9.91
CA VAL A 7 3.05 -13.39 -10.50
C VAL A 7 2.47 -13.46 -11.92
N THR A 8 1.50 -12.61 -12.23
CA THR A 8 0.78 -12.55 -13.51
C THR A 8 1.27 -11.46 -14.46
N ASP A 9 1.79 -10.34 -13.93
CA ASP A 9 2.34 -9.23 -14.71
C ASP A 9 3.74 -8.86 -14.26
N SER A 10 4.75 -9.28 -15.02
CA SER A 10 6.16 -9.00 -14.70
C SER A 10 6.54 -7.52 -14.68
N ASN A 11 5.69 -6.64 -15.22
CA ASN A 11 5.92 -5.18 -15.21
C ASN A 11 5.32 -4.50 -13.98
N THR A 12 4.59 -5.23 -13.15
CA THR A 12 4.02 -4.73 -11.91
C THR A 12 4.89 -5.14 -10.72
N LEU A 13 5.34 -4.15 -9.95
CA LEU A 13 6.05 -4.34 -8.69
C LEU A 13 5.20 -3.84 -7.52
N LEU A 14 5.26 -4.57 -6.41
CA LEU A 14 4.81 -4.13 -5.10
C LEU A 14 6.03 -3.76 -4.25
N CYS A 15 6.01 -2.56 -3.68
CA CYS A 15 6.97 -2.13 -2.66
C CYS A 15 6.27 -2.15 -1.30
N ILE A 16 6.81 -2.89 -0.34
CA ILE A 16 6.32 -2.91 1.05
C ILE A 16 7.36 -2.24 1.93
N ALA A 17 6.88 -1.31 2.74
CA ALA A 17 7.65 -0.32 3.44
C ALA A 17 7.03 -0.10 4.82
N SER A 18 7.83 -0.09 5.88
CA SER A 18 7.35 0.02 7.27
C SER A 18 8.31 0.87 8.10
N TRP A 19 7.87 2.05 8.51
CA TRP A 19 8.72 3.03 9.19
C TRP A 19 8.35 3.15 10.67
N GLU A 20 9.29 3.62 11.49
CA GLU A 20 9.07 3.80 12.93
C GLU A 20 8.06 4.91 13.23
N SER A 21 8.03 5.95 12.39
CA SER A 21 7.07 7.04 12.51
C SER A 21 6.70 7.67 11.15
N LEU A 22 5.63 8.46 11.14
CA LEU A 22 5.28 9.31 9.99
C LEU A 22 6.36 10.38 9.73
N ALA A 23 7.07 10.84 10.75
CA ALA A 23 8.16 11.80 10.55
C ALA A 23 9.34 11.15 9.80
N ASP A 24 9.65 9.89 10.07
CA ASP A 24 10.69 9.14 9.35
C ASP A 24 10.25 8.81 7.92
N HIS A 25 8.96 8.53 7.71
CA HIS A 25 8.37 8.46 6.38
C HIS A 25 8.67 9.73 5.60
N ASP A 26 8.26 10.86 6.16
CA ASP A 26 8.32 12.14 5.50
C ASP A 26 9.77 12.57 5.27
N ASP A 27 10.70 12.34 6.20
CA ASP A 27 12.11 12.65 6.00
C ASP A 27 12.73 11.83 4.85
N LEU A 28 12.41 10.55 4.74
CA LEU A 28 12.89 9.72 3.62
C LEU A 28 12.28 10.13 2.27
N ASP A 29 11.00 10.52 2.28
CA ASP A 29 10.29 10.98 1.09
C ASP A 29 10.78 12.36 0.65
N ILE A 30 10.93 13.30 1.60
CA ILE A 30 11.53 14.64 1.43
C ILE A 30 12.95 14.55 0.86
N ARG A 31 13.74 13.58 1.34
CA ARG A 31 15.09 13.32 0.81
C ARG A 31 15.09 12.59 -0.53
N GLY A 32 13.92 12.28 -1.08
CA GLY A 32 13.74 11.64 -2.37
C GLY A 32 14.32 10.22 -2.42
N ILE A 33 14.49 9.55 -1.28
CA ILE A 33 15.17 8.25 -1.24
C ILE A 33 14.36 7.19 -1.99
N VAL A 34 13.06 7.11 -1.73
CA VAL A 34 12.16 6.16 -2.42
C VAL A 34 12.15 6.42 -3.93
N PRO A 35 11.92 7.66 -4.44
CA PRO A 35 12.05 7.97 -5.86
C PRO A 35 13.42 7.64 -6.46
N ARG A 36 14.53 7.92 -5.75
CA ARG A 36 15.90 7.63 -6.21
C ARG A 36 16.15 6.12 -6.34
N VAL A 37 15.63 5.32 -5.41
CA VAL A 37 15.69 3.85 -5.47
C VAL A 37 14.85 3.35 -6.64
N LEU A 38 13.61 3.82 -6.79
CA LEU A 38 12.73 3.43 -7.90
C LEU A 38 13.32 3.78 -9.27
N LYS A 39 13.95 4.96 -9.42
CA LYS A 39 14.64 5.38 -10.65
C LYS A 39 15.80 4.45 -11.02
N LYS A 40 16.50 3.87 -10.03
CA LYS A 40 17.57 2.89 -10.29
C LYS A 40 17.03 1.52 -10.67
N LEU A 41 15.85 1.15 -10.16
CA LEU A 41 15.23 -0.15 -10.39
C LEU A 41 14.37 -0.20 -11.67
N LEU A 42 13.78 0.94 -12.05
CA LEU A 42 12.76 1.01 -13.11
C LEU A 42 13.15 2.03 -14.18
N LYS A 43 13.22 1.57 -15.43
CA LYS A 43 13.51 2.43 -16.59
C LYS A 43 12.38 3.43 -16.89
N ARG A 44 11.14 3.07 -16.52
CA ARG A 44 9.93 3.89 -16.52
C ARG A 44 9.08 3.42 -15.34
N TYR A 45 8.59 4.33 -14.52
CA TYR A 45 7.65 4.00 -13.45
C TYR A 45 6.49 4.98 -13.45
N GLU A 46 5.30 4.46 -13.18
CA GLU A 46 4.11 5.23 -12.87
C GLU A 46 3.58 4.69 -11.55
N ALA A 47 3.62 5.51 -10.50
CA ALA A 47 3.00 5.15 -9.23
C ALA A 47 1.49 5.14 -9.44
N ARG A 48 0.89 3.94 -9.49
CA ARG A 48 -0.55 3.80 -9.77
C ARG A 48 -1.38 4.11 -8.54
N ASP A 49 -1.08 3.47 -7.41
CA ASP A 49 -1.82 3.63 -6.16
C ASP A 49 -0.85 3.47 -4.97
N ALA A 50 -0.83 4.43 -4.05
CA ALA A 50 -0.13 4.31 -2.77
C ALA A 50 -1.19 4.15 -1.68
N CYS A 51 -1.07 3.08 -0.87
CA CYS A 51 -1.94 2.85 0.28
C CYS A 51 -1.12 2.91 1.54
N TYR A 52 -1.41 3.91 2.38
CA TYR A 52 -0.82 4.03 3.71
C TYR A 52 -1.74 3.38 4.74
N MET A 53 -1.18 2.69 5.73
CA MET A 53 -2.01 1.99 6.71
C MET A 53 -1.22 1.70 7.98
N TYR A 54 -1.94 1.56 9.09
CA TYR A 54 -1.38 1.10 10.35
C TYR A 54 -1.68 -0.39 10.52
N ILE A 55 -0.72 -1.24 10.20
CA ILE A 55 -0.84 -2.70 10.27
C ILE A 55 0.18 -3.28 11.23
N ASP A 56 -0.21 -4.29 12.01
CA ASP A 56 0.74 -5.06 12.80
C ASP A 56 1.50 -6.04 11.89
N VAL A 57 2.64 -5.57 11.36
CA VAL A 57 3.49 -6.34 10.45
C VAL A 57 4.01 -7.65 11.05
N ARG A 58 4.01 -7.80 12.39
CA ARG A 58 4.43 -9.06 13.04
C ARG A 58 3.47 -10.22 12.77
N LYS A 59 2.24 -9.92 12.35
CA LYS A 59 1.24 -10.91 11.96
C LYS A 59 1.32 -11.33 10.49
N VAL A 60 2.15 -10.65 9.68
CA VAL A 60 2.36 -10.99 8.26
C VAL A 60 3.75 -11.57 8.10
N ASP A 61 3.84 -12.80 7.58
CA ASP A 61 5.12 -13.28 7.04
C ASP A 61 5.39 -12.60 5.70
N VAL A 62 5.90 -11.36 5.74
CA VAL A 62 6.30 -10.64 4.54
C VAL A 62 7.43 -11.37 3.83
N ALA A 63 8.26 -12.18 4.49
CA ALA A 63 9.38 -12.84 3.86
C ALA A 63 9.00 -14.09 3.04
N CYS A 64 7.74 -14.54 3.09
CA CYS A 64 7.22 -15.71 2.39
C CYS A 64 7.49 -15.67 0.88
N ASP A 65 7.39 -16.82 0.19
CA ASP A 65 7.64 -16.88 -1.25
C ASP A 65 6.58 -16.15 -2.08
N ILE A 66 5.30 -16.38 -1.73
CA ILE A 66 4.15 -15.77 -2.39
C ILE A 66 3.31 -15.06 -1.33
N LEU A 67 3.15 -13.75 -1.53
CA LEU A 67 2.29 -12.90 -0.72
C LEU A 67 1.08 -12.52 -1.57
N GLU A 68 -0.12 -12.72 -1.06
CA GLU A 68 -1.35 -12.28 -1.72
C GLU A 68 -1.91 -11.05 -1.00
N VAL A 69 -2.22 -10.00 -1.77
CA VAL A 69 -2.77 -8.74 -1.28
C VAL A 69 -4.15 -8.56 -1.88
N ASP A 70 -5.15 -8.34 -1.03
CA ASP A 70 -6.46 -7.85 -1.47
C ASP A 70 -6.63 -6.39 -1.08
N VAL A 71 -7.18 -5.61 -2.00
CA VAL A 71 -7.64 -4.25 -1.79
C VAL A 71 -9.15 -4.23 -2.02
N PHE A 72 -9.91 -3.86 -0.99
CA PHE A 72 -11.37 -3.78 -1.01
C PHE A 72 -11.79 -2.31 -0.96
N ASN A 73 -12.48 -1.84 -1.99
CA ASN A 73 -13.19 -0.57 -1.96
C ASN A 73 -14.59 -0.84 -1.42
N VAL A 74 -14.77 -0.61 -0.13
CA VAL A 74 -16.00 -0.85 0.63
C VAL A 74 -16.99 0.29 0.37
N LYS A 75 -18.28 -0.05 0.28
CA LYS A 75 -19.34 0.96 0.22
C LYS A 75 -19.37 1.73 1.53
N GLU A 76 -19.41 3.06 1.48
CA GLU A 76 -19.36 3.89 2.70
C GLU A 76 -20.47 3.51 3.71
N ALA A 77 -21.69 3.23 3.21
CA ALA A 77 -22.82 2.80 4.04
C ALA A 77 -22.61 1.42 4.71
N GLU A 78 -21.80 0.56 4.11
CA GLU A 78 -21.54 -0.82 4.59
C GLU A 78 -20.28 -0.93 5.45
N LYS A 79 -19.56 0.17 5.67
CA LYS A 79 -18.30 0.19 6.42
C LYS A 79 -18.42 -0.45 7.81
N ALA A 80 -19.53 -0.20 8.50
CA ALA A 80 -19.79 -0.80 9.81
C ALA A 80 -20.05 -2.32 9.74
N ALA A 81 -20.74 -2.79 8.70
CA ALA A 81 -20.96 -4.22 8.48
C ALA A 81 -19.64 -4.92 8.11
N PHE A 82 -18.84 -4.28 7.26
CA PHE A 82 -17.51 -4.78 6.90
C PHE A 82 -16.59 -4.86 8.12
N GLN A 83 -16.59 -3.85 8.99
CA GLN A 83 -15.82 -3.86 10.22
C GLN A 83 -16.21 -5.03 11.14
N LYS A 84 -17.51 -5.35 11.24
CA LYS A 84 -17.96 -6.52 12.02
C LYS A 84 -17.36 -7.81 11.46
N GLU A 85 -17.32 -7.99 10.14
CA GLU A 85 -16.69 -9.17 9.53
C GLU A 85 -15.18 -9.25 9.81
N ILE A 86 -14.49 -8.10 9.92
CA ILE A 86 -13.10 -8.06 10.36
C ILE A 86 -13.01 -8.49 11.83
N ASP A 87 -13.83 -7.91 12.70
CA ASP A 87 -13.78 -8.14 14.15
C ASP A 87 -14.10 -9.60 14.53
N TYR A 88 -14.94 -10.29 13.74
CA TYR A 88 -15.22 -11.72 13.91
C TYR A 88 -14.03 -12.63 13.55
N ARG A 89 -12.97 -12.07 12.94
CA ARG A 89 -11.80 -12.82 12.44
C ARG A 89 -10.50 -12.22 12.98
N PRO A 90 -10.15 -12.50 14.25
CA PRO A 90 -9.00 -11.86 14.93
C PRO A 90 -7.62 -12.16 14.29
N ASP A 91 -7.55 -13.24 13.50
CA ASP A 91 -6.36 -13.66 12.76
C ASP A 91 -6.25 -13.02 11.37
N LEU A 92 -7.24 -12.21 10.97
CA LEU A 92 -7.18 -11.48 9.72
C LEU A 92 -6.21 -10.31 9.84
N VAL A 93 -5.31 -10.20 8.88
CA VAL A 93 -4.22 -9.22 8.93
C VAL A 93 -4.38 -8.20 7.82
N GLY A 94 -4.90 -7.03 8.19
CA GLY A 94 -5.10 -5.92 7.29
C GLY A 94 -5.29 -4.61 8.05
N ALA A 95 -5.50 -3.54 7.30
CA ALA A 95 -5.77 -2.23 7.86
C ALA A 95 -6.56 -1.36 6.86
N TRP A 96 -7.30 -0.40 7.40
CA TRP A 96 -7.94 0.63 6.59
C TRP A 96 -6.86 1.55 6.01
N HIS A 97 -7.05 1.92 4.74
CA HIS A 97 -6.25 2.95 4.11
C HIS A 97 -6.42 4.26 4.86
N THR A 98 -5.31 4.84 5.27
CA THR A 98 -5.25 6.14 5.92
C THR A 98 -4.81 7.21 4.94
N VAL A 99 -5.39 8.40 5.11
CA VAL A 99 -4.91 9.59 4.42
C VAL A 99 -3.59 10.00 5.08
N ILE A 100 -2.53 10.14 4.29
CA ILE A 100 -1.36 10.91 4.69
C ILE A 100 -1.54 12.34 4.13
N PRO A 101 -1.41 13.38 4.97
CA PRO A 101 -1.43 14.77 4.49
C PRO A 101 -0.27 15.01 3.52
N VAL A 102 -0.33 16.09 2.74
CA VAL A 102 0.79 16.46 1.86
C VAL A 102 2.07 16.57 2.71
N PRO A 103 3.14 15.81 2.40
CA PRO A 103 4.39 15.92 3.13
C PRO A 103 4.89 17.37 3.08
N PRO A 104 5.45 17.89 4.20
CA PRO A 104 6.00 19.23 4.19
C PRO A 104 7.16 19.31 3.19
N LEU A 105 7.33 20.45 2.53
CA LEU A 105 8.46 20.65 1.63
C LEU A 105 9.80 20.51 2.38
N PRO A 106 10.86 20.05 1.68
CA PRO A 106 12.20 20.04 2.25
C PRO A 106 12.57 21.42 2.82
N LYS A 107 13.23 21.44 3.98
CA LYS A 107 13.75 22.69 4.58
C LYS A 107 14.75 23.41 3.65
N VAL A 108 15.46 22.65 2.82
CA VAL A 108 16.35 23.15 1.77
C VAL A 108 15.94 22.48 0.47
N MET A 109 15.52 23.29 -0.50
CA MET A 109 15.11 22.77 -1.82
C MET A 109 16.33 22.29 -2.61
N PRO A 110 16.27 21.10 -3.24
CA PRO A 110 17.32 20.65 -4.14
C PRO A 110 17.38 21.54 -5.38
N THR A 111 18.58 21.70 -5.96
CA THR A 111 18.78 22.47 -7.20
C THR A 111 18.75 21.59 -8.45
N ASP A 112 18.74 20.26 -8.29
CA ASP A 112 18.66 19.33 -9.41
C ASP A 112 17.24 19.37 -10.03
N PRO A 113 17.10 19.64 -11.34
CA PRO A 113 15.80 19.73 -12.00
C PRO A 113 14.96 18.45 -11.93
N THR A 114 15.60 17.28 -11.86
CA THR A 114 14.88 16.00 -11.77
C THR A 114 14.30 15.82 -10.37
N GLU A 115 15.06 16.17 -9.33
CA GLU A 115 14.59 16.10 -7.95
C GLU A 115 13.45 17.08 -7.68
N LEU A 116 13.53 18.28 -8.26
CA LEU A 116 12.43 19.26 -8.22
C LEU A 116 11.14 18.70 -8.86
N ALA A 117 11.25 18.11 -10.05
CA ALA A 117 10.08 17.52 -10.73
C ALA A 117 9.44 16.37 -9.94
N ILE A 118 10.26 15.59 -9.21
CA ILE A 118 9.76 14.52 -8.33
C ILE A 118 8.96 15.11 -7.16
N ILE A 119 9.49 16.11 -6.47
CA ILE A 119 8.81 16.76 -5.33
C ILE A 119 7.48 17.38 -5.78
N GLU A 120 7.45 18.05 -6.94
CA GLU A 120 6.23 18.61 -7.51
C GLU A 120 5.21 17.51 -7.87
N ALA A 121 5.64 16.43 -8.51
CA ALA A 121 4.78 15.31 -8.85
C ALA A 121 4.21 14.61 -7.59
N GLN A 122 5.00 14.49 -6.53
CA GLN A 122 4.58 13.94 -5.25
C GLN A 122 3.56 14.84 -4.57
N LYS A 123 3.80 16.16 -4.52
CA LYS A 123 2.85 17.13 -3.98
C LYS A 123 1.52 17.07 -4.73
N MET A 124 1.55 17.11 -6.06
CA MET A 124 0.35 16.98 -6.89
C MET A 124 -0.37 15.64 -6.67
N GLY A 125 0.40 14.55 -6.51
CA GLY A 125 -0.13 13.22 -6.21
C GLY A 125 -0.82 13.15 -4.85
N ALA A 126 -0.20 13.72 -3.81
CA ALA A 126 -0.76 13.79 -2.46
C ALA A 126 -2.03 14.66 -2.43
N GLU A 127 -2.00 15.83 -3.08
CA GLU A 127 -3.17 16.70 -3.23
C GLU A 127 -4.31 16.02 -4.01
N ARG A 128 -3.98 15.27 -5.07
CA ARG A 128 -4.96 14.47 -5.82
C ARG A 128 -5.54 13.35 -4.98
N ASN A 129 -4.71 12.64 -4.22
CA ASN A 129 -5.13 11.57 -3.33
C ASN A 129 -6.04 12.11 -2.22
N LEU A 130 -5.75 13.29 -1.68
CA LEU A 130 -6.62 13.98 -0.73
C LEU A 130 -8.00 14.31 -1.33
N ARG A 131 -8.04 14.74 -2.60
CA ARG A 131 -9.30 15.07 -3.31
C ARG A 131 -10.10 13.82 -3.72
N ASN A 132 -9.41 12.75 -4.07
CA ASN A 132 -10.01 11.51 -4.58
C ASN A 132 -10.00 10.38 -3.54
N PHE A 133 -9.75 10.72 -2.26
CA PHE A 133 -9.64 9.72 -1.21
C PHE A 133 -10.96 8.97 -1.09
N THR A 134 -10.87 7.64 -1.16
CA THR A 134 -12.00 6.76 -0.87
C THR A 134 -11.81 6.22 0.55
N PRO A 135 -12.43 6.84 1.59
CA PRO A 135 -12.24 6.54 3.01
C PRO A 135 -12.65 5.12 3.46
N ALA A 136 -13.17 4.34 2.52
CA ALA A 136 -13.63 2.99 2.75
C ALA A 136 -12.76 1.97 1.99
N THR A 137 -11.44 2.19 1.90
CA THR A 137 -10.52 1.18 1.33
C THR A 137 -9.88 0.34 2.43
N TRP A 138 -10.08 -0.98 2.42
CA TRP A 138 -9.40 -1.94 3.31
C TRP A 138 -8.35 -2.73 2.53
N VAL A 139 -7.15 -2.87 3.08
CA VAL A 139 -6.07 -3.67 2.48
C VAL A 139 -5.71 -4.80 3.43
N THR A 140 -5.55 -6.01 2.91
CA THR A 140 -5.24 -7.20 3.71
C THR A 140 -4.18 -8.06 3.03
N PHE A 141 -3.42 -8.80 3.84
CA PHE A 141 -2.28 -9.61 3.42
C PHE A 141 -2.51 -11.07 3.80
N SER A 142 -2.48 -11.96 2.82
CA SER A 142 -2.52 -13.41 3.04
C SER A 142 -1.19 -14.05 2.66
N THR A 143 -0.81 -15.03 3.46
CA THR A 143 0.44 -15.79 3.33
C THR A 143 0.11 -17.28 3.26
N PRO A 144 1.06 -18.14 2.83
CA PRO A 144 0.83 -19.57 2.80
C PRO A 144 0.38 -20.11 4.17
N GLY A 145 -0.71 -20.88 4.20
CA GLY A 145 -1.32 -21.38 5.44
C GLY A 145 -2.49 -20.56 5.98
N THR A 146 -2.79 -19.38 5.43
CA THR A 146 -3.97 -18.57 5.81
C THR A 146 -5.06 -18.54 4.74
N GLU A 147 -5.00 -19.39 3.71
CA GLU A 147 -5.82 -19.26 2.50
C GLU A 147 -7.32 -19.42 2.76
N ASN A 148 -7.68 -20.37 3.62
CA ASN A 148 -9.09 -20.65 3.93
C ASN A 148 -9.76 -19.47 4.64
N LEU A 149 -9.09 -18.91 5.65
CA LEU A 149 -9.57 -17.74 6.40
C LEU A 149 -9.89 -16.56 5.47
N PHE A 150 -8.98 -16.27 4.54
CA PHE A 150 -9.14 -15.16 3.61
C PHE A 150 -10.16 -15.46 2.52
N THR A 151 -10.26 -16.72 2.09
CA THR A 151 -11.32 -17.15 1.14
C THR A 151 -12.70 -16.97 1.75
N GLU A 152 -12.91 -17.43 2.99
CA GLU A 152 -14.16 -17.24 3.72
C GLU A 152 -14.50 -15.76 3.92
N PHE A 153 -13.51 -14.95 4.31
CA PHE A 153 -13.69 -13.51 4.44
C PHE A 153 -14.13 -12.85 3.12
N ARG A 154 -13.44 -13.15 2.01
CA ARG A 154 -13.80 -12.61 0.68
C ARG A 154 -15.23 -12.93 0.28
N VAL A 155 -15.71 -14.13 0.60
CA VAL A 155 -17.10 -14.53 0.33
C VAL A 155 -18.07 -13.72 1.20
N ALA A 156 -17.78 -13.60 2.50
CA ALA A 156 -18.63 -12.89 3.44
C ALA A 156 -18.81 -11.40 3.10
N VAL A 157 -17.75 -10.75 2.62
CA VAL A 157 -17.77 -9.30 2.35
C VAL A 157 -18.13 -8.93 0.91
N ASN A 158 -18.38 -9.90 0.02
CA ASN A 158 -18.57 -9.63 -1.41
C ASN A 158 -19.72 -8.66 -1.72
N GLY A 159 -20.79 -8.67 -0.92
CA GLY A 159 -21.92 -7.75 -1.07
C GLY A 159 -21.65 -6.32 -0.56
N LEU A 160 -20.63 -6.16 0.28
CA LEU A 160 -20.32 -4.92 1.02
C LEU A 160 -19.37 -4.00 0.25
N VAL A 161 -18.79 -4.47 -0.85
CA VAL A 161 -17.75 -3.78 -1.61
C VAL A 161 -18.22 -3.38 -3.01
N ASP A 162 -17.73 -2.26 -3.50
CA ASP A 162 -17.92 -1.81 -4.88
C ASP A 162 -16.87 -2.40 -5.82
N GLU A 163 -15.64 -2.55 -5.33
CA GLU A 163 -14.52 -3.12 -6.09
C GLU A 163 -13.61 -3.95 -5.18
N LYS A 164 -13.08 -5.06 -5.73
CA LYS A 164 -12.04 -5.86 -5.09
C LYS A 164 -10.91 -6.12 -6.09
N LYS A 165 -9.68 -5.81 -5.70
CA LYS A 165 -8.45 -6.15 -6.44
C LYS A 165 -7.65 -7.16 -5.63
N THR A 166 -7.49 -8.37 -6.16
CA THR A 166 -6.65 -9.42 -5.56
C THR A 166 -5.43 -9.65 -6.44
N ARG A 167 -4.22 -9.59 -5.87
CA ARG A 167 -2.97 -9.84 -6.60
C ARG A 167 -2.02 -10.69 -5.78
N LYS A 168 -1.28 -11.57 -6.46
CA LYS A 168 -0.22 -12.41 -5.89
C LYS A 168 1.14 -11.86 -6.29
N TYR A 169 2.04 -11.78 -5.33
CA TYR A 169 3.37 -11.22 -5.51
C TYR A 169 4.44 -12.18 -5.00
N ARG A 170 5.37 -12.53 -5.88
CA ARG A 170 6.56 -13.31 -5.53
C ARG A 170 7.69 -12.41 -5.09
N LYS A 171 8.56 -12.92 -4.22
CA LYS A 171 9.80 -12.23 -3.83
C LYS A 171 10.64 -11.89 -5.06
N PHE A 172 11.09 -10.63 -5.17
CA PHE A 172 11.88 -10.17 -6.32
C PHE A 172 13.26 -9.68 -5.90
N LEU A 173 13.33 -8.76 -4.95
CA LEU A 173 14.57 -8.34 -4.31
C LEU A 173 14.40 -8.42 -2.80
N SER A 174 15.22 -9.26 -2.17
CA SER A 174 15.44 -9.27 -0.73
C SER A 174 16.72 -8.51 -0.44
N GLY A 175 16.62 -7.43 0.35
CA GLY A 175 17.77 -6.74 0.94
C GLY A 175 18.09 -7.32 2.30
#